data_AF-A0A524F6S0-F1
#
_entry.id   AF-A0A524F6S0-F1
#
_cell.length_a   1.000
_cell.length_b   1.000
_cell.length_c   1.000
_cell.angle_alpha   90.00
_cell.angle_beta   90.00
_cell.angle_gamma   90.00
#
_symmetry.space_group_name_H-M   'P 1'
#
loop_
_entity.id
_entity.type
_entity.pdbx_description
1 polymer ?
#
loop_
_entity_poly.entity_id
_entity_poly.type
_entity_poly.pdbx_seq_one_letter_code
_entity_poly.pdbx_strand_id
1 'polypeptide(L)'
;KRDRPFNPQHKNQVSICLKGTWYELNVKNSDFKSKYDSLDVSIIQDKVLNPILGIKDPRADENLFFVGGVRDPVEMEKYVIEKGNDLFINLYPVSIKDLEEIADVGGTMPPKSTWFDPKVLSGLVLHDLIDF
;
A
#
# COMPACT_ATOMS: atom_id res chain seq x y z
N LYS A 1 -14.73 -14.65 -3.01
CA LYS A 1 -15.66 -13.56 -3.43
C LYS A 1 -16.40 -13.09 -2.19
N ARG A 2 -16.60 -11.78 -2.04
CA ARG A 2 -17.33 -11.15 -0.93
C ARG A 2 -18.55 -10.44 -1.50
N ASP A 3 -19.62 -10.36 -0.72
CA ASP A 3 -20.89 -9.74 -1.14
C ASP A 3 -20.91 -8.22 -0.92
N ARG A 4 -19.90 -7.68 -0.20
CA ARG A 4 -19.85 -6.26 0.19
C ARG A 4 -18.42 -5.71 0.14
N PRO A 5 -18.25 -4.40 -0.11
CA PRO A 5 -17.00 -3.69 0.09
C PRO A 5 -16.46 -3.86 1.52
N PHE A 6 -15.14 -4.03 1.65
CA PHE A 6 -14.50 -4.19 2.97
C PHE A 6 -13.03 -3.74 2.97
N ASN A 7 -12.58 -3.28 4.14
CA ASN A 7 -11.15 -3.03 4.42
C ASN A 7 -10.50 -4.32 4.92
N PRO A 8 -9.24 -4.60 4.54
CA PRO A 8 -8.44 -5.63 5.21
C PRO A 8 -8.39 -5.42 6.72
N GLN A 9 -8.47 -6.51 7.48
CA GLN A 9 -8.53 -6.51 8.95
C GLN A 9 -7.22 -6.93 9.60
N HIS A 10 -6.35 -7.61 8.86
CA HIS A 10 -5.03 -8.03 9.33
C HIS A 10 -4.03 -8.07 8.17
N LYS A 11 -2.74 -8.09 8.51
CA LYS A 11 -1.65 -8.30 7.55
C LYS A 11 -1.90 -9.54 6.71
N ASN A 12 -1.45 -9.54 5.46
CA ASN A 12 -1.61 -10.63 4.50
C ASN A 12 -3.04 -10.86 4.01
N GLN A 13 -4.01 -10.03 4.44
CA GLN A 13 -5.34 -9.95 3.85
C GLN A 13 -5.36 -8.79 2.86
N VAL A 14 -5.81 -9.07 1.64
CA VAL A 14 -5.93 -8.06 0.57
C VAL A 14 -7.37 -8.03 0.10
N SER A 15 -7.90 -6.83 -0.05
CA SER A 15 -9.23 -6.58 -0.59
C SER A 15 -9.10 -6.03 -2.01
N ILE A 16 -9.82 -6.63 -2.95
CA ILE A 16 -9.74 -6.29 -4.36
C ILE A 16 -11.15 -6.06 -4.90
N CYS A 17 -11.40 -4.91 -5.52
CA CYS A 17 -12.60 -4.66 -6.31
C CYS A 17 -12.24 -4.67 -7.80
N LEU A 18 -12.67 -5.72 -8.51
CA LEU A 18 -12.45 -5.89 -9.95
C LEU A 18 -13.78 -5.79 -10.66
N LYS A 19 -13.95 -4.76 -11.50
CA LYS A 19 -15.20 -4.51 -12.26
C LYS A 19 -16.47 -4.61 -11.38
N GLY A 20 -16.43 -3.99 -10.20
CA GLY A 20 -17.54 -3.99 -9.23
C GLY A 20 -17.73 -5.30 -8.44
N THR A 21 -16.84 -6.29 -8.61
CA THR A 21 -16.87 -7.53 -7.82
C THR A 21 -15.78 -7.53 -6.76
N TRP A 22 -16.16 -7.79 -5.51
CA TRP A 22 -15.21 -7.85 -4.39
C TRP A 22 -14.63 -9.25 -4.17
N TYR A 23 -13.32 -9.27 -4.00
CA TYR A 23 -12.53 -10.44 -3.70
C TYR A 23 -11.71 -10.20 -2.45
N GLU A 24 -11.60 -11.26 -1.65
CA GLU A 24 -10.64 -11.33 -0.57
C GLU A 24 -9.56 -12.31 -0.97
N LEU A 25 -8.31 -11.88 -0.85
CA LEU A 25 -7.14 -12.72 -0.99
C LEU A 25 -6.43 -12.80 0.35
N ASN A 26 -5.99 -14.01 0.69
CA ASN A 26 -5.12 -14.24 1.83
C ASN A 26 -3.81 -14.82 1.30
N VAL A 27 -2.69 -14.19 1.66
CA VAL A 27 -1.37 -14.67 1.24
C VAL A 27 -1.08 -15.98 1.97
N LYS A 28 -0.91 -17.07 1.20
CA LYS A 28 -0.76 -18.43 1.75
C LYS A 28 0.67 -18.77 2.21
N ASN A 29 1.68 -18.25 1.53
CA ASN A 29 3.07 -18.56 1.82
C ASN A 29 3.73 -17.36 2.52
N SER A 30 4.34 -17.61 3.68
CA SER A 30 5.00 -16.63 4.52
C SER A 30 6.53 -16.76 4.56
N ASP A 31 7.12 -17.57 3.67
CA ASP A 31 8.57 -17.77 3.56
C ASP A 31 9.24 -16.57 2.85
N PHE A 32 9.12 -15.40 3.48
CA PHE A 32 9.73 -14.17 3.02
C PHE A 32 11.21 -14.13 3.41
N LYS A 33 12.08 -13.71 2.49
CA LYS A 33 13.53 -13.64 2.73
C LYS A 33 13.91 -12.46 3.62
N SER A 34 13.07 -11.43 3.65
CA SER A 34 13.29 -10.22 4.42
C SER A 34 11.98 -9.62 4.91
N LYS A 35 12.10 -8.67 5.83
CA LYS A 35 10.96 -7.89 6.30
C LYS A 35 10.29 -7.11 5.17
N TYR A 36 11.08 -6.53 4.27
CA TYR A 36 10.61 -5.84 3.07
C TYR A 36 9.72 -6.75 2.22
N ASP A 37 10.14 -7.99 1.99
CA ASP A 37 9.39 -8.96 1.17
C ASP A 37 8.07 -9.40 1.82
N SER A 38 7.96 -9.27 3.14
CA SER A 38 6.75 -9.62 3.90
C SER A 38 5.65 -8.57 3.87
N LEU A 39 5.93 -7.37 3.34
CA LEU A 39 4.94 -6.30 3.27
C LEU A 39 3.92 -6.60 2.16
N ASP A 40 2.64 -6.40 2.45
CA ASP A 40 1.56 -6.65 1.47
C ASP A 40 1.77 -5.89 0.16
N VAL A 41 2.30 -4.67 0.23
CA VAL A 41 2.68 -3.87 -0.96
C VAL A 41 3.77 -4.53 -1.80
N SER A 42 4.80 -5.11 -1.18
CA SER A 42 5.88 -5.82 -1.88
C SER A 42 5.36 -7.11 -2.51
N ILE A 43 4.53 -7.84 -1.76
CA ILE A 43 3.89 -9.07 -2.24
C ILE A 43 3.01 -8.76 -3.46
N ILE A 44 2.19 -7.71 -3.40
CA ILE A 44 1.34 -7.31 -4.52
C ILE A 44 2.17 -6.82 -5.71
N GLN A 45 3.25 -6.08 -5.47
CA GLN A 45 4.18 -5.67 -6.53
C GLN A 45 4.78 -6.89 -7.25
N ASP A 46 5.29 -7.86 -6.51
CA ASP A 46 6.05 -8.99 -7.05
C ASP A 46 5.18 -10.13 -7.58
N LYS A 47 3.94 -10.25 -7.09
CA LYS A 47 3.03 -11.34 -7.47
C LYS A 47 1.92 -10.92 -8.42
N VAL A 48 1.58 -9.62 -8.45
CA VAL A 48 0.42 -9.14 -9.22
C VAL A 48 0.82 -8.01 -10.17
N LEU A 49 1.29 -6.87 -9.63
CA LEU A 49 1.48 -5.66 -10.45
C LEU A 49 2.50 -5.91 -11.56
N ASN A 50 3.68 -6.43 -11.23
CA ASN A 50 4.72 -6.69 -12.23
C ASN A 50 4.39 -7.87 -13.15
N PRO A 51 4.21 -9.12 -12.65
CA PRO A 51 4.10 -10.28 -13.55
C PRO A 51 2.75 -10.42 -14.25
N ILE A 52 1.66 -9.89 -13.70
CA ILE A 52 0.31 -10.05 -14.26
C ILE A 52 -0.13 -8.79 -14.99
N LEU A 53 0.06 -7.61 -14.37
CA LEU A 53 -0.41 -6.34 -14.93
C LEU A 53 0.67 -5.60 -15.74
N GLY A 54 1.93 -6.05 -15.70
CA GLY A 54 3.03 -5.41 -16.41
C GLY A 54 3.56 -4.12 -15.78
N ILE A 55 3.08 -3.75 -14.58
CA ILE A 55 3.48 -2.54 -13.85
C ILE A 55 4.81 -2.80 -13.13
N LYS A 56 5.91 -2.42 -13.77
CA LYS A 56 7.28 -2.68 -13.27
C LYS A 56 7.74 -1.65 -12.23
N ASP A 57 7.53 -0.36 -12.53
CA ASP A 57 7.86 0.72 -11.60
C ASP A 57 6.58 1.45 -11.17
N PRO A 58 6.06 1.17 -9.97
CA PRO A 58 4.83 1.79 -9.47
C PRO A 58 4.99 3.30 -9.22
N ARG A 59 6.20 3.88 -9.30
CA ARG A 59 6.41 5.32 -9.17
C ARG A 59 6.11 6.10 -10.45
N ALA A 60 6.20 5.44 -11.60
CA ALA A 60 6.19 6.08 -12.91
C ALA A 60 5.14 5.51 -13.87
N ASP A 61 4.53 4.37 -13.55
CA ASP A 61 3.50 3.76 -14.40
C ASP A 61 2.21 4.60 -14.43
N GLU A 62 1.79 5.02 -15.61
CA GLU A 62 0.60 5.83 -15.83
C GLU A 62 -0.71 5.10 -15.53
N ASN A 63 -0.69 3.75 -15.51
CA ASN A 63 -1.85 2.92 -15.23
C ASN A 63 -2.05 2.68 -13.73
N LEU A 64 -1.22 3.29 -12.87
CA LEU A 64 -1.30 3.14 -11.42
C LEU A 64 -1.33 4.50 -10.74
N PHE A 65 -2.33 4.71 -9.87
CA PHE A 65 -2.38 5.83 -8.95
C PHE A 65 -2.73 5.36 -7.54
N PHE A 66 -2.47 6.22 -6.56
CA PHE A 66 -2.61 5.88 -5.15
C PHE A 66 -3.62 6.79 -4.48
N VAL A 67 -4.45 6.21 -3.62
CA VAL A 67 -5.34 6.95 -2.73
C VAL A 67 -4.73 6.93 -1.34
N GLY A 68 -4.56 8.11 -0.73
CA GLY A 68 -3.96 8.24 0.59
C GLY A 68 -4.93 8.02 1.73
N GLY A 69 -4.45 7.41 2.81
CA GLY A 69 -5.16 7.19 4.07
C GLY A 69 -6.12 6.00 4.04
N VAL A 70 -6.65 5.64 5.21
CA VAL A 70 -7.72 4.63 5.30
C VAL A 70 -9.01 5.26 4.78
N ARG A 71 -9.62 4.60 3.79
CA ARG A 71 -10.85 5.07 3.13
C ARG A 71 -11.99 4.09 3.35
N ASP A 72 -13.21 4.60 3.14
CA ASP A 72 -14.38 3.76 3.06
C ASP A 72 -14.34 2.94 1.74
N PRO A 73 -14.36 1.60 1.80
CA PRO A 73 -14.39 0.74 0.62
C PRO A 73 -15.53 1.05 -0.35
N VAL A 74 -16.68 1.53 0.13
CA VAL A 74 -17.81 1.92 -0.72
C VAL A 74 -17.46 3.12 -1.61
N GLU A 75 -16.78 4.12 -1.04
CA GLU A 75 -16.31 5.27 -1.82
C GLU A 75 -15.19 4.87 -2.79
N MET A 76 -14.38 3.88 -2.45
CA MET A 76 -13.33 3.38 -3.34
C MET A 76 -13.90 2.60 -4.52
N GLU A 77 -15.01 1.91 -4.35
CA GLU A 77 -15.71 1.20 -5.45
C GLU A 77 -16.07 2.13 -6.62
N LYS A 78 -16.42 3.39 -6.32
CA LYS A 78 -16.76 4.39 -7.34
C LYS A 78 -15.61 4.66 -8.31
N TYR A 79 -14.35 4.50 -7.89
CA TYR A 79 -13.21 4.61 -8.81
C TYR A 79 -13.26 3.55 -9.92
N VAL A 80 -13.77 2.37 -9.61
CA VAL A 80 -13.88 1.26 -10.57
C VAL A 80 -15.15 1.42 -11.41
N ILE A 81 -16.30 1.63 -10.76
CA ILE A 81 -17.60 1.61 -11.43
C ILE A 81 -17.87 2.90 -12.22
N GLU A 82 -17.48 4.05 -11.69
CA GLU A 82 -17.86 5.36 -12.26
C GLU A 82 -16.70 6.03 -12.99
N LYS A 83 -15.46 5.87 -12.50
CA LYS A 83 -14.29 6.58 -13.03
C LYS A 83 -13.48 5.80 -14.06
N GLY A 84 -13.98 4.64 -14.49
CA GLY A 84 -13.41 3.87 -15.61
C GLY A 84 -12.11 3.13 -15.28
N ASN A 85 -11.75 2.94 -14.01
CA ASN A 85 -10.59 2.14 -13.63
C ASN A 85 -10.97 0.65 -13.61
N ASP A 86 -10.06 -0.23 -14.01
CA ASP A 86 -10.35 -1.68 -14.04
C ASP A 86 -10.43 -2.31 -12.65
N LEU A 87 -9.62 -1.81 -11.71
CA LEU A 87 -9.32 -2.47 -10.45
C LEU A 87 -9.03 -1.47 -9.33
N PHE A 88 -9.49 -1.79 -8.12
CA PHE A 88 -9.01 -1.19 -6.89
C PHE A 88 -8.42 -2.28 -5.99
N ILE A 89 -7.23 -2.02 -5.43
CA ILE A 89 -6.53 -2.89 -4.48
C ILE A 89 -6.36 -2.14 -3.17
N ASN A 90 -6.75 -2.77 -2.07
CA ASN A 90 -6.64 -2.24 -0.73
C ASN A 90 -5.82 -3.19 0.15
N LEU A 91 -4.85 -2.60 0.83
CA LEU A 91 -3.84 -3.31 1.62
C LEU A 91 -4.03 -3.01 3.09
N TYR A 92 -3.65 -3.96 3.94
CA TYR A 92 -3.58 -3.69 5.37
C TYR A 92 -2.48 -2.64 5.64
N PRO A 93 -2.73 -1.63 6.49
CA PRO A 93 -1.73 -0.61 6.78
C PRO A 93 -0.44 -1.20 7.33
N VAL A 94 0.70 -0.67 6.86
CA VAL A 94 2.01 -0.98 7.41
C VAL A 94 2.07 -0.49 8.86
N SER A 95 2.57 -1.32 9.78
CA SER A 95 2.72 -0.93 11.18
C SER A 95 4.00 -0.13 11.43
N ILE A 96 4.04 0.64 12.53
CA ILE A 96 5.26 1.34 12.97
C ILE A 96 6.40 0.34 13.19
N LYS A 97 6.10 -0.84 13.74
CA LYS A 97 7.09 -1.91 13.92
C LYS A 97 7.68 -2.41 12.60
N ASP A 98 6.86 -2.51 11.55
CA ASP A 98 7.38 -2.87 10.22
C ASP A 98 8.37 -1.81 9.69
N LEU A 99 8.09 -0.53 9.94
CA LEU A 99 8.96 0.59 9.57
C LEU A 99 10.28 0.57 10.36
N GLU A 100 10.21 0.38 11.68
CA GLU A 100 11.38 0.28 12.57
C GLU A 100 12.30 -0.87 12.14
N GLU A 101 11.76 -2.08 11.95
CA GLU A 101 12.55 -3.25 11.55
C GLU A 101 13.24 -3.08 10.19
N ILE A 102 12.61 -2.38 9.24
CA ILE A 102 13.22 -2.08 7.95
C ILE A 102 14.32 -1.03 8.10
N ALA A 103 14.13 -0.03 8.96
CA ALA A 103 15.13 1.00 9.22
C ALA A 103 16.36 0.45 9.95
N ASP A 104 16.18 -0.45 10.93
CA ASP A 104 17.26 -1.05 11.72
C ASP A 104 18.26 -1.84 10.87
N VAL A 105 17.80 -2.39 9.74
CA VAL A 105 18.66 -3.10 8.77
C VAL A 105 19.20 -2.19 7.67
N GLY A 106 19.03 -0.86 7.80
CA GLY A 106 19.44 0.13 6.79
C GLY A 106 18.62 0.07 5.50
N GLY A 107 17.43 -0.54 5.54
CA GLY A 107 16.54 -0.71 4.41
C GLY A 107 15.74 0.55 4.08
N THR A 108 14.99 0.50 2.97
CA THR A 108 14.08 1.56 2.56
C THR A 108 12.69 0.98 2.34
N MET A 109 11.65 1.73 2.75
CA MET A 109 10.26 1.32 2.53
C MET A 109 9.93 1.20 1.03
N PRO A 110 9.08 0.24 0.63
CA PRO A 110 8.56 0.17 -0.72
C PRO A 110 7.90 1.51 -1.12
N PRO A 111 7.93 1.89 -2.40
CA PRO A 111 7.30 3.13 -2.85
C PRO A 111 5.82 3.19 -2.49
N LYS A 112 5.37 4.35 -2.01
CA LYS A 112 3.95 4.65 -1.73
C LYS A 112 3.28 3.65 -0.78
N SER A 113 4.07 3.01 0.10
CA SER A 113 3.63 2.00 1.05
C SER A 113 3.11 2.54 2.38
N THR A 114 3.40 3.80 2.70
CA THR A 114 3.04 4.43 3.97
C THR A 114 2.36 5.77 3.75
N TRP A 115 1.30 6.02 4.53
CA TRP A 115 0.61 7.29 4.60
C TRP A 115 0.51 7.72 6.05
N PHE A 116 1.16 8.83 6.42
CA PHE A 116 1.06 9.41 7.75
C PHE A 116 -0.16 10.35 7.82
N ASP A 117 -1.02 10.14 8.82
CA ASP A 117 -2.22 10.94 9.06
C ASP A 117 -2.33 11.32 10.56
N PRO A 118 -2.34 12.63 10.92
CA PRO A 118 -2.11 13.77 10.04
C PRO A 118 -0.71 13.73 9.43
N LYS A 119 -0.55 14.31 8.23
CA LYS A 119 0.79 14.52 7.67
C LYS A 119 1.63 15.26 8.71
N VAL A 120 2.85 14.78 8.92
CA VAL A 120 3.80 15.44 9.82
C VAL A 120 3.89 16.90 9.40
N LEU A 121 3.63 17.82 10.33
CA LEU A 121 3.75 19.25 10.08
C LEU A 121 5.20 19.51 9.69
N SER A 122 5.45 19.71 8.40
CA SER A 122 6.76 20.09 7.91
C SER A 122 6.95 21.58 8.19
N GLY A 123 7.65 21.90 9.27
CA GLY A 123 8.22 23.22 9.52
C GLY A 123 9.69 23.22 9.11
N LEU A 124 10.17 24.33 8.54
CA LEU A 124 11.60 24.58 8.41
C LEU A 124 12.14 24.87 9.82
N VAL A 125 12.93 23.95 10.38
CA VAL A 125 13.67 24.21 11.62
C VAL A 125 15.03 24.74 11.22
N LEU A 126 15.24 26.04 11.41
CA LEU A 126 16.56 26.67 11.34
C LEU A 126 17.14 26.67 12.75
N HIS A 127 18.27 26.01 12.93
CA HIS A 127 19.05 26.08 14.16
C HIS A 127 20.38 26.74 13.79
N ASP A 128 20.63 27.94 14.31
CA ASP A 128 21.92 28.60 14.12
C ASP A 128 23.01 27.76 14.80
N LEU A 129 24.00 27.32 14.02
CA LEU A 129 25.14 26.52 14.50
C LEU A 129 26.19 27.37 15.24
N ILE A 130 25.82 28.57 15.70
CA ILE A 130 26.76 29.51 16.28
C ILE A 130 26.75 29.36 17.81
N ASP A 131 27.55 28.41 18.28
CA ASP A 131 28.17 28.51 19.59
C ASP A 131 29.49 29.29 19.42
N PHE A 132 29.54 30.52 19.92
CA PHE A 132 30.79 31.27 20.14
C PHE A 132 31.27 31.06 21.58
#